data_AF-A0AAV3XWV5-F1
#
_entry.id   AF-A0AAV3XWV5-F1
#
_cell.length_a   1.000
_cell.length_b   1.000
_cell.length_c   1.000
_cell.angle_alpha   90.00
_cell.angle_beta   90.00
_cell.angle_gamma   90.00
#
_symmetry.space_group_name_H-M   'P 1'
#
loop_
_entity.id
_entity.type
_entity.pdbx_description
1 polymer ?
#
loop_
_entity_poly.entity_id
_entity_poly.type
_entity_poly.pdbx_seq_one_letter_code
_entity_poly.pdbx_strand_id
1 'polypeptide(L)'
;MEEVMTMMGIQRRLSTPYHAQSNGMVERFNGSLKTMLRKLCTEKKQTWDKMIPAVLFAYREIPNVTTGYPPFMLMYGRRVRGPADMIADQYIGQQNTLKEAAFVHEYAKNLHREITDSCKIAAETAKN
;
A
#
# COMPACT_ATOMS: atom_id res chain seq x y z
N MET A 1 -16.80 17.71 13.27
CA MET A 1 -16.31 16.67 12.33
C MET A 1 -17.16 16.62 11.07
N GLU A 2 -18.50 16.58 11.15
CA GLU A 2 -19.36 16.58 9.95
C GLU A 2 -19.21 17.86 9.10
N GLU A 3 -19.11 19.03 9.74
CA GLU A 3 -18.85 20.30 9.02
C GLU A 3 -17.51 20.27 8.26
N VAL A 4 -16.45 19.74 8.88
CA VAL A 4 -15.13 19.61 8.24
C VAL A 4 -15.19 18.65 7.04
N MET A 5 -15.86 17.51 7.20
CA MET A 5 -16.02 16.55 6.09
C MET A 5 -16.82 17.16 4.94
N THR A 6 -17.87 17.93 5.24
CA THR A 6 -18.70 18.61 4.23
C THR A 6 -17.87 19.66 3.50
N MET A 7 -17.08 20.48 4.22
CA MET A 7 -16.18 21.47 3.61
C MET A 7 -15.12 20.82 2.71
N MET A 8 -14.64 19.62 3.05
CA MET A 8 -13.65 18.87 2.26
C MET A 8 -14.27 17.97 1.18
N GLY A 9 -15.60 17.93 1.03
CA GLY A 9 -16.28 17.05 0.07
C GLY A 9 -16.15 15.55 0.39
N ILE A 10 -15.88 15.19 1.65
CA ILE A 10 -15.67 13.80 2.08
C ILE A 10 -17.01 13.16 2.43
N GLN A 11 -17.39 12.10 1.71
CA GLN A 11 -18.53 11.29 2.08
C GLN A 11 -18.15 10.27 3.17
N ARG A 12 -18.67 10.45 4.38
CA ARG A 12 -18.46 9.51 5.49
C ARG A 12 -19.27 8.22 5.27
N ARG A 13 -18.58 7.08 5.25
CA ARG A 13 -19.19 5.74 5.29
C ARG A 13 -18.89 5.09 6.63
N LEU A 14 -19.93 4.67 7.35
CA LEU A 14 -19.78 3.96 8.61
C LEU A 14 -19.93 2.46 8.39
N SER A 15 -19.06 1.68 9.01
CA SER A 15 -19.27 0.24 9.19
C SER A 15 -20.28 0.02 10.32
N THR A 16 -21.13 -0.99 10.20
CA THR A 16 -22.02 -1.38 11.29
C THR A 16 -21.20 -1.85 12.51
N PRO A 17 -21.71 -1.63 13.74
CA PRO A 17 -21.08 -2.17 14.94
C PRO A 17 -20.88 -3.68 14.80
N TYR A 18 -19.74 -4.18 15.28
CA TYR A 18 -19.36 -5.61 15.22
C TYR A 18 -19.18 -6.20 13.80
N HIS A 19 -19.01 -5.38 12.76
CA HIS A 19 -18.67 -5.84 11.39
C HIS A 19 -17.29 -5.34 10.96
N ALA A 20 -16.25 -5.84 11.66
CA ALA A 20 -14.84 -5.53 11.37
C ALA A 20 -14.40 -5.92 9.94
N GLN A 21 -15.10 -6.88 9.32
CA GLN A 21 -14.83 -7.35 7.96
C GLN A 21 -14.85 -6.22 6.92
N SER A 22 -15.70 -5.20 7.10
CA SER A 22 -15.76 -4.03 6.21
C SER A 22 -14.47 -3.20 6.22
N ASN A 23 -13.68 -3.27 7.30
CA ASN A 23 -12.41 -2.55 7.46
C ASN A 23 -11.19 -3.48 7.39
N GLY A 24 -11.35 -4.72 6.92
CA GLY A 24 -10.34 -5.76 7.01
C GLY A 24 -8.99 -5.41 6.35
N MET A 25 -8.98 -4.61 5.27
CA MET A 25 -7.73 -4.15 4.65
C MET A 25 -6.91 -3.24 5.57
N VAL A 26 -7.57 -2.30 6.25
CA VAL A 26 -6.94 -1.38 7.20
C VAL A 26 -6.47 -2.16 8.43
N GLU A 27 -7.27 -3.10 8.92
CA GLU A 27 -6.90 -3.94 10.06
C GLU A 27 -5.68 -4.82 9.78
N ARG A 28 -5.62 -5.46 8.61
CA ARG A 28 -4.45 -6.22 8.16
C ARG A 28 -3.19 -5.34 8.11
N PHE A 29 -3.30 -4.17 7.49
CA PHE A 29 -2.19 -3.21 7.45
C PHE A 29 -1.74 -2.81 8.86
N ASN A 30 -2.67 -2.47 9.74
CA ASN A 30 -2.37 -2.11 11.13
C ASN A 30 -1.68 -3.26 11.88
N GLY A 31 -2.05 -4.51 11.62
CA GLY A 31 -1.37 -5.69 12.15
C GLY A 31 0.08 -5.81 11.68
N SER A 32 0.32 -5.64 10.37
CA SER A 32 1.68 -5.62 9.80
C SER A 32 2.53 -4.49 10.40
N LEU A 33 1.98 -3.28 10.47
CA LEU A 33 2.65 -2.11 11.03
C LEU A 33 3.06 -2.33 12.49
N LYS A 34 2.15 -2.83 13.33
CA LYS A 34 2.44 -3.18 14.73
C LYS A 34 3.53 -4.25 14.85
N THR A 35 3.53 -5.23 13.94
CA THR A 35 4.53 -6.31 13.93
C THR A 35 5.92 -5.77 13.60
N MET A 36 6.02 -4.90 12.58
CA MET A 36 7.29 -4.26 12.21
C MET A 36 7.80 -3.33 13.33
N LEU A 37 6.91 -2.53 13.93
CA LEU A 37 7.25 -1.66 15.07
C LEU A 37 7.73 -2.48 16.27
N ARG A 38 7.07 -3.60 16.59
CA ARG A 38 7.48 -4.48 17.68
C ARG A 38 8.91 -5.00 17.50
N LYS A 39 9.30 -5.34 16.26
CA LYS A 39 10.66 -5.82 15.95
C LYS A 39 11.70 -4.71 16.13
N LEU A 40 11.42 -3.50 15.68
CA LEU A 40 12.37 -2.38 15.77
C LEU A 40 12.45 -1.76 17.17
N CYS A 41 11.37 -1.81 17.95
CA CYS A 41 11.30 -1.15 19.27
C CYS A 41 11.58 -2.09 20.44
N THR A 42 12.22 -3.25 20.17
CA THR A 42 12.46 -4.29 21.19
C THR A 42 13.28 -3.78 22.38
N GLU A 43 14.30 -2.96 22.13
CA GLU A 43 15.21 -2.44 23.17
C GLU A 43 14.73 -1.13 23.81
N LYS A 44 14.09 -0.24 23.04
CA LYS A 44 13.58 1.06 23.52
C LYS A 44 12.11 1.25 23.14
N LYS A 45 11.22 0.64 23.92
CA LYS A 45 9.76 0.69 23.69
C LYS A 45 9.18 2.12 23.63
N GLN A 46 9.85 3.10 24.24
CA GLN A 46 9.39 4.50 24.29
C GLN A 46 9.67 5.32 23.02
N THR A 47 10.36 4.77 22.01
CA THR A 47 10.69 5.51 20.77
C THR A 47 9.89 5.06 19.56
N TRP A 48 8.78 4.34 19.76
CA TRP A 48 7.99 3.77 18.67
C TRP A 48 7.46 4.83 17.69
N ASP A 49 7.09 6.00 18.20
CA ASP A 49 6.64 7.17 17.47
C ASP A 49 7.72 7.68 16.49
N LYS A 50 8.97 7.73 16.95
CA LYS A 50 10.13 8.10 16.13
C LYS A 50 10.46 7.07 15.05
N MET A 51 10.06 5.82 15.25
CA MET A 51 10.30 4.74 14.29
C MET A 51 9.19 4.61 13.24
N ILE A 52 8.04 5.28 13.40
CA ILE A 52 6.93 5.22 12.44
C ILE A 52 7.40 5.56 11.01
N PRO A 53 8.15 6.65 10.75
CA PRO A 53 8.56 7.00 9.40
C PRO A 53 9.43 5.92 8.75
N ALA A 54 10.35 5.33 9.52
CA ALA A 54 11.23 4.26 9.04
C ALA A 54 10.45 2.98 8.71
N VAL A 55 9.49 2.61 9.56
CA VAL A 55 8.64 1.43 9.30
C VAL A 55 7.74 1.64 8.09
N LEU A 56 7.11 2.81 7.98
CA LEU A 56 6.27 3.14 6.83
C LEU A 56 7.08 3.16 5.53
N PHE A 57 8.32 3.66 5.58
CA PHE A 57 9.22 3.62 4.45
C PHE A 57 9.50 2.17 4.01
N ALA A 58 9.95 1.31 4.95
CA ALA A 58 10.22 -0.10 4.66
C ALA A 58 8.98 -0.84 4.12
N TYR A 59 7.80 -0.56 4.66
CA TYR A 59 6.55 -1.15 4.16
C TYR A 59 6.21 -0.72 2.73
N ARG A 60 6.52 0.54 2.39
CA ARG A 60 6.21 1.13 1.08
C ARG A 60 7.20 0.71 -0.02
N GLU A 61 8.41 0.34 0.35
CA GLU A 61 9.48 -0.09 -0.57
C GLU A 61 9.36 -1.56 -0.98
N ILE A 62 8.86 -2.42 -0.10
CA ILE A 62 8.83 -3.88 -0.31
C ILE A 62 7.55 -4.28 -1.06
N PRO A 63 7.63 -5.21 -2.04
CA PRO A 63 6.45 -5.77 -2.69
C PRO A 63 5.49 -6.41 -1.69
N ASN A 64 4.20 -6.04 -1.76
CA ASN A 64 3.17 -6.71 -0.97
C ASN A 64 2.80 -8.04 -1.65
N VAL A 65 2.65 -9.12 -0.88
CA VAL A 65 2.30 -10.46 -1.37
C VAL A 65 1.01 -10.46 -2.19
N THR A 66 0.01 -9.66 -1.79
CA THR A 66 -1.29 -9.63 -2.50
C THR A 66 -1.19 -8.97 -3.87
N THR A 67 -0.45 -7.86 -3.97
CA THR A 67 -0.36 -7.10 -5.22
C THR A 67 0.84 -7.50 -6.07
N GLY A 68 1.86 -8.15 -5.49
CA GLY A 68 3.16 -8.38 -6.12
C GLY A 68 4.01 -7.11 -6.28
N TYR A 69 3.51 -5.96 -5.82
CA TYR A 69 4.10 -4.65 -6.12
C TYR A 69 4.28 -3.79 -4.86
N PRO A 70 5.34 -2.96 -4.78
CA PRO A 70 5.52 -2.01 -3.68
C PRO A 70 4.40 -0.97 -3.64
N PRO A 71 3.82 -0.67 -2.46
CA PRO A 71 2.77 0.34 -2.36
C PRO A 71 3.17 1.72 -2.88
N PHE A 72 4.43 2.14 -2.70
CA PHE A 72 4.93 3.40 -3.23
C PHE A 72 4.84 3.45 -4.76
N MET A 73 5.20 2.34 -5.40
CA MET A 73 5.21 2.26 -6.86
C MET A 73 3.81 2.36 -7.43
N LEU A 74 2.84 1.68 -6.81
CA LEU A 74 1.43 1.77 -7.22
C LEU A 74 0.87 3.20 -7.09
N MET A 75 1.34 3.96 -6.10
CA MET A 75 0.87 5.33 -5.86
C MET A 75 1.55 6.37 -6.76
N TYR A 76 2.85 6.22 -7.03
CA TYR A 76 3.66 7.27 -7.68
C TYR A 76 4.21 6.90 -9.06
N GLY A 77 4.01 5.68 -9.56
CA GLY A 77 4.48 5.30 -10.89
C GLY A 77 5.98 4.98 -10.97
N ARG A 78 6.70 4.97 -9.84
CA ARG A 78 8.16 4.83 -9.77
C ARG A 78 8.61 4.11 -8.50
N ARG A 79 9.82 3.56 -8.48
CA ARG A 79 10.38 2.95 -7.28
C ARG A 79 10.76 4.04 -6.26
N VAL A 80 10.70 3.69 -4.97
CA VAL A 80 11.25 4.55 -3.92
C VAL A 80 12.77 4.59 -4.09
N ARG A 81 13.38 5.75 -3.86
CA ARG A 81 14.84 5.89 -3.74
C ARG A 81 15.21 5.79 -2.28
N GLY A 82 15.75 4.66 -1.87
CA GLY A 82 16.14 4.38 -0.49
C GLY A 82 17.63 4.52 -0.22
N PRO A 83 18.04 4.37 1.05
CA PRO A 83 19.46 4.35 1.42
C PRO A 83 20.26 3.29 0.65
N ALA A 84 19.66 2.13 0.37
CA ALA A 84 20.27 1.07 -0.42
C ALA A 84 20.59 1.54 -1.85
N ASP A 85 19.70 2.30 -2.48
CA ASP A 85 19.93 2.86 -3.82
C ASP A 85 20.99 3.96 -3.81
N MET A 86 21.07 4.76 -2.74
CA MET A 86 22.13 5.76 -2.58
C MET A 86 23.51 5.11 -2.48
N ILE A 87 23.61 4.00 -1.73
CA ILE A 87 24.84 3.21 -1.65
C ILE A 87 25.14 2.60 -3.02
N ALA A 88 24.15 1.98 -3.68
CA ALA A 88 24.35 1.38 -5.00
C ALA A 88 24.83 2.40 -6.05
N ASP A 89 24.27 3.61 -6.05
CA ASP A 89 24.67 4.70 -6.94
C ASP A 89 26.15 5.08 -6.77
N GLN A 90 26.65 5.08 -5.53
CA GLN A 90 28.06 5.42 -5.23
C GLN A 90 29.05 4.40 -5.81
N TYR A 91 28.66 3.12 -5.89
CA TYR A 91 29.56 2.04 -6.29
C TYR A 91 29.32 1.50 -7.71
N ILE A 92 28.12 1.63 -8.26
CA ILE A 92 27.68 0.94 -9.49
C ILE A 92 27.28 1.94 -10.60
N GLY A 93 27.03 3.21 -10.26
CA GLY A 93 26.50 4.23 -11.18
C GLY A 93 24.99 4.07 -11.44
N GLN A 94 24.32 5.14 -11.88
CA GLN A 94 22.85 5.14 -12.08
C GLN A 94 22.42 4.14 -13.16
N GLN A 95 21.55 3.19 -12.81
CA GLN A 95 20.87 2.33 -13.79
C GLN A 95 19.37 2.68 -13.95
N ASN A 96 19.04 3.12 -15.17
CA ASN A 96 17.75 3.13 -15.88
C ASN A 96 16.42 3.26 -15.10
N THR A 97 15.93 4.50 -15.03
CA THR A 97 14.58 4.90 -14.58
C THR A 97 13.44 4.48 -15.54
N LEU A 98 13.75 4.17 -16.81
CA LEU A 98 12.75 3.92 -17.87
C LEU A 98 11.93 2.63 -17.70
N LYS A 99 12.44 1.63 -16.95
CA LYS A 99 11.72 0.35 -16.73
C LYS A 99 10.54 0.49 -15.75
N GLU A 100 10.51 1.53 -14.92
CA GLU A 100 9.53 1.66 -13.84
C GLU A 100 8.16 2.17 -14.33
N ALA A 101 8.14 3.05 -15.34
CA ALA A 101 6.89 3.62 -15.86
C ALA A 101 6.06 2.60 -16.67
N ALA A 102 6.71 1.71 -17.43
CA ALA A 102 6.03 0.65 -18.18
C ALA A 102 5.29 -0.34 -17.26
N PHE A 103 5.82 -0.53 -16.05
CA PHE A 103 5.38 -1.52 -15.08
C PHE A 103 4.05 -1.15 -14.39
N VAL A 104 3.86 0.13 -14.04
CA VAL A 104 2.60 0.58 -13.42
C VAL A 104 1.43 0.55 -14.41
N HIS A 105 1.71 0.88 -15.67
CA HIS A 105 0.73 0.75 -16.75
C HIS A 105 0.28 -0.70 -16.95
N GLU A 106 1.23 -1.64 -16.87
CA GLU A 106 0.95 -3.07 -16.96
C GLU A 106 0.09 -3.54 -15.78
N TYR A 107 0.40 -3.13 -14.55
CA TYR A 107 -0.44 -3.44 -13.39
C TYR A 107 -1.86 -2.90 -13.56
N ALA A 108 -2.03 -1.64 -13.97
CA ALA A 108 -3.34 -1.03 -14.16
C ALA A 108 -4.17 -1.78 -15.22
N LYS A 109 -3.54 -2.20 -16.32
CA LYS A 109 -4.19 -3.02 -17.35
C LYS A 109 -4.62 -4.39 -16.83
N ASN A 110 -3.75 -5.07 -16.09
CA ASN A 110 -4.04 -6.38 -15.54
C ASN A 110 -5.17 -6.30 -14.50
N LEU A 111 -5.11 -5.31 -13.60
CA LEU A 111 -6.16 -5.06 -12.61
C LEU A 111 -7.51 -4.74 -13.28
N HIS A 112 -7.52 -3.91 -14.32
CA HIS A 112 -8.75 -3.62 -15.06
C HIS A 112 -9.36 -4.88 -15.69
N ARG A 113 -8.51 -5.75 -16.27
CA ARG A 113 -8.95 -7.04 -16.82
C ARG A 113 -9.56 -7.93 -15.74
N GLU A 114 -8.86 -8.14 -14.63
CA GLU A 114 -9.32 -8.98 -13.52
C GLU A 114 -10.65 -8.50 -12.92
N ILE A 115 -10.80 -7.18 -12.70
CA ILE A 115 -12.06 -6.61 -12.20
C ILE A 115 -13.18 -6.84 -13.20
N THR A 116 -12.94 -6.59 -14.49
CA THR A 116 -13.95 -6.76 -15.55
C THR A 116 -14.40 -8.22 -15.65
N ASP A 117 -13.46 -9.16 -15.57
CA ASP A 117 -13.76 -10.58 -15.65
C ASP A 117 -14.51 -11.06 -14.39
N SER A 118 -14.09 -10.61 -13.21
CA SER A 118 -14.81 -10.89 -11.95
C SER A 118 -16.24 -10.34 -11.97
N CYS A 119 -16.44 -9.12 -12.51
CA CYS A 119 -17.77 -8.54 -12.66
C CYS A 119 -18.66 -9.32 -13.63
N LYS A 120 -18.11 -9.84 -14.74
CA LYS A 120 -18.86 -10.70 -15.67
C LYS A 120 -19.29 -12.00 -15.00
N ILE A 121 -18.37 -12.68 -14.32
CA ILE A 121 -18.66 -13.92 -13.59
C ILE A 121 -19.75 -13.68 -12.53
N ALA A 122 -19.64 -12.60 -11.75
CA ALA A 122 -20.64 -12.25 -10.75
C ALA A 122 -22.02 -11.97 -11.38
N ALA A 123 -22.07 -11.30 -12.54
CA ALA A 123 -23.31 -11.01 -13.26
C ALA A 123 -23.95 -12.27 -13.86
N GLU A 124 -23.16 -13.25 -14.29
CA GLU A 124 -23.64 -14.56 -14.77
C GLU A 124 -24.14 -15.41 -13.61
N THR A 125 -23.42 -15.43 -12.48
CA THR A 125 -23.80 -16.19 -11.29
C THR A 125 -25.08 -15.66 -10.65
N ALA A 126 -25.32 -14.35 -10.69
CA ALA A 126 -26.53 -13.73 -10.16
C ALA A 126 -27.79 -13.93 -11.03
N LYS A 127 -27.63 -14.48 -12.25
CA LYS A 127 -28.74 -14.81 -13.15
C LYS A 127 -29.20 -16.27 -13.05
N ASN A 128 -28.43 -17.13 -12.38
CA ASN A 128 -28.80 -18.50 -12.00
C ASN A 128 -29.36 -18.54 -10.58
#